data_AF-A0A661P093-F1
#
_entry.id   AF-A0A661P093-F1
#
_cell.length_a   1.000
_cell.length_b   1.000
_cell.length_c   1.000
_cell.angle_alpha   90.00
_cell.angle_beta   90.00
_cell.angle_gamma   90.00
#
_symmetry.space_group_name_H-M   'P 1'
#
loop_
_entity.id
_entity.type
_entity.pdbx_description
1 polymer ?
#
loop_
_entity_poly.entity_id
_entity_poly.type
_entity_poly.pdbx_seq_one_letter_code
_entity_poly.pdbx_strand_id
1 'polypeptide(L)'
;MFCQSKHSHPLNLFKSFPITNILNLLRKHHNFVFLETNRIDKHNKRSFLFIEPIGVISCYDLKKVKEKLRELNEFINRGYFTAGFISYEAGYAFEDSLYVNKRYSFPLLWFGIYKRPYIYEHNTDRFVGLWQEDGSLLKDLHSKSKGLKEGYAIKDIKPNLSESEYTKDIKKIKEFIKNGETYQVNYTFKHKFLFSGSVYGLYEDLRKKQSVSYSALIDFDGYYVLSFSPELFFRRNKEIIETRPMKG
;
A
#
# COMPACT_ATOMS: atom_id res chain seq x y z
N MET A 1 18.89 -12.01 9.20
CA MET A 1 20.13 -11.86 9.99
C MET A 1 20.65 -10.46 9.68
N PHE A 2 20.41 -9.48 10.57
CA PHE A 2 20.78 -8.09 10.29
C PHE A 2 22.23 -7.87 10.74
N CYS A 3 23.13 -7.70 9.77
CA CYS A 3 24.51 -7.30 10.03
C CYS A 3 24.50 -5.88 10.62
N GLN A 4 24.86 -5.75 11.90
CA GLN A 4 25.14 -4.45 12.51
C GLN A 4 26.46 -3.93 11.93
N SER A 5 26.38 -3.09 10.90
CA SER A 5 27.51 -2.26 10.50
C SER A 5 27.68 -1.17 11.58
N LYS A 6 28.81 -1.20 12.29
CA LYS A 6 29.20 -0.26 13.36
C LYS A 6 29.68 1.10 12.83
N HIS A 7 29.15 1.56 11.70
CA HIS A 7 29.42 2.90 11.18
C HIS A 7 28.10 3.59 10.85
N SER A 8 27.47 4.18 11.86
CA SER A 8 26.31 5.04 11.67
C SER A 8 26.74 6.31 10.92
N HIS A 9 26.26 6.49 9.70
CA HIS A 9 26.41 7.75 8.97
C HIS A 9 25.83 8.90 9.82
N PRO A 10 26.52 10.05 9.99
CA PRO A 10 26.03 11.17 10.81
C PRO A 10 24.71 11.77 10.30
N LEU A 11 24.35 11.53 9.04
CA LEU A 11 23.09 11.94 8.42
C LEU A 11 21.92 10.96 8.67
N ASN A 12 22.08 9.94 9.51
CA ASN A 12 20.98 9.00 9.73
C ASN A 12 19.98 9.46 10.78
N LEU A 13 20.30 10.45 11.62
CA LEU A 13 19.43 10.94 12.70
C LEU A 13 18.57 12.12 12.23
N PHE A 14 17.27 12.03 12.47
CA PHE A 14 16.27 13.06 12.16
C PHE A 14 15.70 13.65 13.44
N LYS A 15 15.14 14.87 13.38
CA LYS A 15 14.42 15.47 14.51
C LYS A 15 13.00 14.94 14.67
N SER A 16 12.42 14.48 13.56
CA SER A 16 11.08 13.90 13.45
C SER A 16 10.94 13.24 12.08
N PHE A 17 9.87 12.46 11.89
CA PHE A 17 9.62 11.77 10.64
C PHE A 17 9.60 12.74 9.43
N PRO A 18 10.54 12.63 8.46
CA PRO A 18 10.75 13.63 7.43
C PRO A 18 9.80 13.43 6.24
N ILE A 19 8.48 13.41 6.50
CA ILE A 19 7.45 13.10 5.50
C ILE A 19 7.52 14.02 4.27
N THR A 20 7.76 15.32 4.47
CA THR A 20 7.89 16.28 3.35
C THR A 20 9.04 15.91 2.41
N ASN A 21 10.20 15.53 2.97
CA ASN A 21 11.35 15.11 2.20
C ASN A 21 11.11 13.77 1.51
N ILE A 22 10.45 12.82 2.18
CA ILE A 22 10.07 11.52 1.59
C ILE A 22 9.15 11.74 0.38
N LEU A 23 8.10 12.56 0.50
CA LEU A 23 7.19 12.81 -0.62
C LEU A 23 7.88 13.58 -1.77
N ASN A 24 8.79 14.50 -1.47
CA ASN A 24 9.61 15.18 -2.49
C ASN A 24 10.56 14.22 -3.22
N LEU A 25 11.13 13.25 -2.50
CA LEU A 25 11.93 12.19 -3.08
C LEU A 25 11.06 11.33 -4.01
N LEU A 26 9.91 10.85 -3.51
CA LEU A 26 9.00 9.97 -4.25
C LEU A 26 8.54 10.53 -5.58
N ARG A 27 8.35 11.85 -5.69
CA ARG A 27 8.03 12.55 -6.94
C ARG A 27 9.03 12.35 -8.08
N LYS A 28 10.29 12.03 -7.75
CA LYS A 28 11.36 11.80 -8.71
C LYS A 28 11.45 10.33 -9.14
N HIS A 29 10.64 9.46 -8.55
CA HIS A 29 10.62 8.04 -8.84
C HIS A 29 9.27 7.60 -9.40
N HIS A 30 9.30 6.53 -10.18
CA HIS A 30 8.12 5.81 -10.66
C HIS A 30 8.17 4.37 -10.13
N ASN A 31 7.02 3.69 -10.13
CA ASN A 31 6.90 2.30 -9.70
C ASN A 31 7.42 2.10 -8.26
N PHE A 32 7.02 2.99 -7.36
CA PHE A 32 7.44 2.96 -5.96
C PHE A 32 6.31 2.47 -5.04
N VAL A 33 6.71 1.96 -3.89
CA VAL A 33 5.80 1.64 -2.79
C VAL A 33 6.31 2.31 -1.52
N PHE A 34 5.49 3.17 -0.95
CA PHE A 34 5.71 3.76 0.36
C PHE A 34 4.66 3.20 1.33
N LEU A 35 5.13 2.45 2.34
CA LEU A 35 4.30 1.93 3.43
C LEU A 35 4.58 2.76 4.67
N GLU A 36 3.58 3.48 5.15
CA GLU A 36 3.72 4.41 6.25
C GLU A 36 3.02 3.91 7.51
N THR A 37 3.77 3.83 8.61
CA THR A 37 3.17 3.80 9.95
C THR A 37 2.98 5.24 10.42
N ASN A 38 1.77 5.78 10.24
CA ASN A 38 1.42 7.13 10.68
C ASN A 38 0.90 7.14 12.13
N ARG A 39 0.25 6.06 12.57
CA ARG A 39 -0.07 5.79 13.97
C ARG A 39 0.91 4.75 14.52
N ILE A 40 1.86 5.20 15.33
CA ILE A 40 2.84 4.33 15.96
C ILE A 40 2.18 3.56 17.10
N ASP A 41 2.44 2.26 17.19
CA ASP A 41 1.99 1.42 18.29
C ASP A 41 3.07 0.42 18.71
N LYS A 42 2.77 -0.45 19.68
CA LYS A 42 3.71 -1.46 20.20
C LYS A 42 4.29 -2.37 19.10
N HIS A 43 3.55 -2.60 18.02
CA HIS A 43 3.88 -3.51 16.93
C HIS A 43 4.21 -2.81 15.60
N ASN A 44 3.83 -1.55 15.45
CA ASN A 44 4.03 -0.76 14.23
C ASN A 44 4.88 0.45 14.56
N LYS A 45 6.16 0.41 14.15
CA LYS A 45 7.18 1.43 14.46
C LYS A 45 8.04 1.79 13.26
N ARG A 46 7.72 1.26 12.08
CA ARG A 46 8.55 1.36 10.88
C ARG A 46 7.75 1.80 9.68
N SER A 47 8.26 2.81 8.99
CA SER A 47 7.83 3.10 7.62
C SER A 47 8.85 2.51 6.65
N PHE A 48 8.36 1.99 5.52
CA PHE A 48 9.16 1.34 4.49
C PHE A 48 9.02 2.08 3.18
N LEU A 49 10.15 2.33 2.54
CA LEU A 49 10.23 3.00 1.26
C LEU A 49 10.92 2.06 0.28
N PHE A 50 10.17 1.66 -0.74
CA PHE A 50 10.63 0.85 -1.85
C PHE A 50 10.65 1.72 -3.11
N ILE A 51 11.84 2.10 -3.55
CA ILE A 51 12.09 2.91 -4.74
C ILE A 51 13.03 2.14 -5.66
N GLU A 52 13.04 2.50 -6.95
CA GLU A 52 13.95 1.92 -7.95
C GLU A 52 13.82 0.38 -8.06
N PRO A 53 12.62 -0.14 -8.42
CA PRO A 53 12.46 -1.57 -8.59
C PRO A 53 13.39 -2.08 -9.71
N ILE A 54 14.01 -3.24 -9.48
CA ILE A 54 14.82 -3.94 -10.49
C ILE A 54 13.96 -4.73 -11.49
N GLY A 55 12.67 -4.85 -11.21
CA GLY A 55 11.68 -5.54 -12.02
C GLY A 55 10.29 -5.36 -11.44
N VAL A 56 9.27 -5.66 -12.22
CA VAL A 56 7.87 -5.58 -11.81
C VAL A 56 7.17 -6.85 -12.24
N ILE A 57 6.38 -7.43 -11.34
CA ILE A 57 5.45 -8.51 -11.63
C ILE A 57 4.03 -7.94 -11.58
N SER A 58 3.33 -7.97 -12.70
CA SER A 58 1.93 -7.58 -12.80
C SER A 58 1.08 -8.67 -13.45
N CYS A 59 -0.20 -8.72 -13.09
CA CYS A 59 -1.14 -9.69 -13.63
C CYS A 59 -2.49 -9.04 -13.93
N TYR A 60 -3.01 -9.22 -15.14
CA TYR A 60 -4.34 -8.75 -15.56
C TYR A 60 -5.30 -9.90 -15.89
N ASP A 61 -4.80 -11.14 -15.86
CA ASP A 61 -5.53 -12.36 -16.24
C ASP A 61 -5.70 -13.25 -15.01
N LEU A 62 -6.95 -13.56 -14.67
CA LEU A 62 -7.30 -14.36 -13.50
C LEU A 62 -6.61 -15.73 -13.52
N LYS A 63 -6.40 -16.33 -14.70
CA LYS A 63 -5.70 -17.62 -14.87
C LYS A 63 -4.28 -17.60 -14.36
N LYS A 64 -3.61 -16.45 -14.47
CA LYS A 64 -2.19 -16.30 -14.19
C LYS A 64 -1.90 -15.84 -12.77
N VAL A 65 -2.92 -15.55 -11.96
CA VAL A 65 -2.75 -15.07 -10.56
C VAL A 65 -1.90 -16.04 -9.75
N LYS A 66 -2.26 -17.33 -9.73
CA LYS A 66 -1.52 -18.37 -8.97
C LYS A 66 -0.08 -18.54 -9.47
N GLU A 67 0.14 -18.47 -10.78
CA GLU A 67 1.47 -18.52 -11.39
C GLU A 67 2.33 -17.32 -10.95
N LYS A 68 1.79 -16.10 -11.05
CA LYS A 68 2.49 -14.86 -10.71
C LYS A 68 2.83 -14.76 -9.22
N LEU A 69 1.99 -15.32 -8.35
CA LEU A 69 2.32 -15.44 -6.92
C LEU A 69 3.47 -16.43 -6.65
N ARG A 70 3.62 -17.50 -7.45
CA ARG A 70 4.79 -18.40 -7.36
C ARG A 70 6.05 -17.67 -7.82
N GLU A 71 5.97 -16.93 -8.92
CA GLU A 71 7.08 -16.11 -9.43
C GLU A 71 7.56 -15.10 -8.36
N LEU A 72 6.63 -14.45 -7.64
CA LEU A 72 6.98 -13.59 -6.51
C LEU A 72 7.77 -14.34 -5.41
N ASN A 73 7.33 -15.55 -5.07
CA ASN A 73 8.05 -16.38 -4.09
C ASN A 73 9.45 -16.77 -4.55
N GLU A 74 9.70 -16.95 -5.85
CA GLU A 74 11.04 -17.22 -6.37
C GLU A 74 12.00 -16.06 -6.12
N PHE A 75 11.54 -14.81 -6.30
CA PHE A 75 12.35 -13.63 -5.98
C PHE A 75 12.61 -13.50 -4.48
N ILE A 76 11.60 -13.75 -3.64
CA ILE A 76 11.75 -13.76 -2.18
C ILE A 76 12.78 -14.81 -1.75
N ASN A 77 12.74 -16.01 -2.32
CA ASN A 77 13.68 -17.09 -2.02
C ASN A 77 15.12 -16.76 -2.45
N ARG A 78 15.30 -15.91 -3.46
CA ARG A 78 16.60 -15.38 -3.88
C ARG A 78 17.08 -14.20 -3.04
N GLY A 79 16.33 -13.80 -2.01
CA GLY A 79 16.70 -12.71 -1.09
C GLY A 79 16.27 -11.31 -1.54
N TYR A 80 15.46 -11.20 -2.60
CA TYR A 80 14.86 -9.93 -2.99
C TYR A 80 13.64 -9.60 -2.12
N PHE A 81 13.29 -8.33 -2.10
CA PHE A 81 12.09 -7.82 -1.45
C PHE A 81 11.03 -7.51 -2.50
N THR A 82 9.77 -7.80 -2.19
CA THR A 82 8.65 -7.49 -3.07
C THR A 82 7.66 -6.61 -2.34
N ALA A 83 7.20 -5.53 -2.98
CA ALA A 83 6.21 -4.63 -2.40
C ALA A 83 5.21 -4.20 -3.47
N GLY A 84 3.94 -4.07 -3.09
CA GLY A 84 2.87 -3.77 -4.03
C GLY A 84 1.50 -4.12 -3.45
N PHE A 85 0.57 -4.55 -4.30
CA PHE A 85 -0.80 -4.86 -3.90
C PHE A 85 -1.37 -6.09 -4.65
N ILE A 86 -2.43 -6.63 -4.06
CA ILE A 86 -3.32 -7.63 -4.66
C ILE A 86 -4.72 -7.02 -4.64
N SER A 87 -5.41 -7.00 -5.79
CA SER A 87 -6.78 -6.51 -5.87
C SER A 87 -7.76 -7.53 -5.29
N TYR A 88 -8.94 -7.08 -4.89
CA TYR A 88 -9.97 -7.96 -4.35
C TYR A 88 -10.35 -9.08 -5.34
N GLU A 89 -10.48 -8.73 -6.62
CA GLU A 89 -10.87 -9.66 -7.69
C GLU A 89 -9.83 -10.77 -7.95
N ALA A 90 -8.57 -10.61 -7.50
CA ALA A 90 -7.59 -11.70 -7.57
C ALA A 90 -8.02 -12.91 -6.71
N GLY A 91 -8.85 -12.68 -5.68
CA GLY A 91 -9.44 -13.72 -4.85
C GLY A 91 -10.27 -14.73 -5.65
N TYR A 92 -10.89 -14.31 -6.75
CA TYR A 92 -11.69 -15.20 -7.60
C TYR A 92 -10.85 -16.27 -8.31
N ALA A 93 -9.52 -16.15 -8.33
CA ALA A 93 -8.64 -17.21 -8.84
C ALA A 93 -8.53 -18.41 -7.90
N PHE A 94 -8.99 -18.28 -6.64
CA PHE A 94 -8.89 -19.30 -5.60
C PHE A 94 -10.18 -20.06 -5.36
N GLU A 95 -11.32 -19.55 -5.84
CA GLU A 95 -12.64 -20.13 -5.64
C GLU A 95 -13.29 -20.48 -6.99
N ASP A 96 -13.43 -21.78 -7.28
CA ASP A 96 -13.93 -22.26 -8.57
C ASP A 96 -15.33 -21.75 -8.91
N SER A 97 -16.19 -21.55 -7.90
CA SER A 97 -17.55 -21.02 -8.06
C SER A 97 -17.61 -19.55 -8.46
N LEU A 98 -16.55 -18.79 -8.19
CA LEU A 98 -16.43 -17.37 -8.52
C LEU A 98 -15.53 -17.13 -9.74
N TYR A 99 -14.90 -18.19 -10.25
CA TYR A 99 -13.96 -18.08 -11.34
C TYR A 99 -14.67 -17.69 -12.64
N VAL A 100 -14.24 -16.58 -13.23
CA VAL A 100 -14.68 -16.15 -14.55
C VAL A 100 -13.45 -15.87 -15.39
N ASN A 101 -13.36 -16.49 -16.57
CA ASN A 101 -12.26 -16.24 -17.50
C ASN A 101 -12.36 -14.81 -18.06
N LYS A 102 -11.74 -13.87 -17.36
CA LYS A 102 -11.84 -12.43 -17.61
C LYS A 102 -10.47 -11.79 -17.50
N ARG A 103 -10.17 -10.92 -18.48
CA ARG A 103 -9.07 -9.97 -18.40
C ARG A 103 -9.58 -8.66 -17.83
N TYR A 104 -8.83 -8.10 -16.88
CA TYR A 104 -9.16 -6.84 -16.22
C TYR A 104 -8.37 -5.69 -16.85
N SER A 105 -8.91 -4.47 -16.77
CA SER A 105 -8.21 -3.24 -17.18
C SER A 105 -7.28 -2.70 -16.08
N PHE A 106 -7.56 -3.06 -14.83
CA PHE A 106 -6.72 -2.78 -13.66
C PHE A 106 -6.02 -4.09 -13.23
N PRO A 107 -4.76 -4.06 -12.79
CA PRO A 107 -4.04 -5.28 -12.43
C PRO A 107 -4.67 -5.95 -11.19
N LEU A 108 -4.77 -7.28 -11.26
CA LEU A 108 -5.16 -8.15 -10.16
C LEU A 108 -4.06 -8.26 -9.10
N LEU A 109 -2.80 -8.14 -9.52
CA LEU A 109 -1.67 -7.93 -8.63
C LEU A 109 -0.63 -7.10 -9.36
N TRP A 110 0.09 -6.29 -8.59
CA TRP A 110 1.24 -5.53 -9.06
C TRP A 110 2.25 -5.48 -7.91
N PHE A 111 3.49 -5.87 -8.18
CA PHE A 111 4.58 -5.86 -7.22
C PHE A 111 5.88 -5.42 -7.88
N GLY A 112 6.52 -4.39 -7.33
CA GLY A 112 7.91 -4.10 -7.60
C GLY A 112 8.82 -5.13 -6.89
N ILE A 113 9.91 -5.49 -7.56
CA ILE A 113 11.00 -6.29 -7.02
C ILE A 113 12.14 -5.35 -6.67
N TYR A 114 12.63 -5.43 -5.45
CA TYR A 114 13.61 -4.50 -4.89
C TYR A 114 14.77 -5.28 -4.30
N LYS A 115 15.98 -4.73 -4.41
CA LYS A 115 17.15 -5.28 -3.70
C LYS A 115 16.96 -5.19 -2.18
N ARG A 116 16.38 -4.08 -1.71
CA ARG A 116 16.09 -3.81 -0.29
C ARG A 116 15.16 -2.59 -0.15
N PRO A 117 14.40 -2.48 0.95
CA PRO A 117 13.73 -1.25 1.33
C PRO A 117 14.68 -0.29 2.07
N TYR A 118 14.34 1.00 2.01
CA TYR A 118 14.75 1.98 3.00
C TYR A 118 13.75 1.96 4.16
N ILE A 119 14.23 1.81 5.39
CA ILE A 119 13.37 1.64 6.55
C ILE A 119 13.58 2.80 7.50
N TYR A 120 12.54 3.57 7.80
CA TYR A 120 12.57 4.56 8.87
C TYR A 120 12.05 3.93 10.17
N GLU A 121 12.89 3.91 11.21
CA GLU A 121 12.53 3.47 12.56
C GLU A 121 12.11 4.69 13.39
N HIS A 122 10.81 4.81 13.64
CA HIS A 122 10.21 5.96 14.33
C HIS A 122 10.69 6.11 15.78
N ASN A 123 10.99 5.01 16.46
CA ASN A 123 11.46 5.06 17.85
C ASN A 123 12.85 5.68 18.01
N THR A 124 13.67 5.65 16.96
CA THR A 124 15.05 6.14 17.01
C THR A 124 15.28 7.33 16.09
N ASP A 125 14.22 7.76 15.39
CA ASP A 125 14.23 8.78 14.34
C ASP A 125 15.38 8.60 13.33
N ARG A 126 15.52 7.36 12.83
CA ARG A 126 16.62 6.98 11.94
C ARG A 126 16.18 6.10 10.81
N PHE A 127 16.82 6.28 9.66
CA PHE A 127 16.81 5.25 8.63
C PHE A 127 17.78 4.12 9.01
N VAL A 128 17.31 2.88 8.95
CA VAL A 128 18.07 1.66 9.22
C VAL A 128 18.33 0.88 7.93
N GLY A 129 19.46 0.17 7.87
CA GLY A 129 19.84 -0.61 6.69
C GLY A 129 20.39 0.22 5.53
N LEU A 130 20.88 1.43 5.81
CA LEU A 130 21.59 2.29 4.86
C LEU A 130 23.06 1.87 4.73
N TRP A 131 23.57 1.89 3.50
CA TRP A 131 24.94 1.54 3.14
C TRP A 131 25.67 2.78 2.59
N GLN A 132 26.99 2.72 2.47
CA GLN A 132 27.82 3.86 2.04
C GLN A 132 27.39 4.45 0.68
N GLU A 133 26.83 3.63 -0.21
CA GLU A 133 26.33 4.04 -1.52
C GLU A 133 25.03 4.87 -1.46
N ASP A 134 24.29 4.85 -0.34
CA ASP A 134 23.02 5.57 -0.17
C ASP A 134 23.19 7.05 0.22
N GLY A 135 24.42 7.58 0.13
CA GLY A 135 24.74 8.94 0.54
C GLY A 135 23.97 10.03 -0.23
N SER A 136 23.54 9.76 -1.47
CA SER A 136 22.70 10.66 -2.26
C SER A 136 21.27 10.74 -1.70
N LEU A 137 20.66 9.59 -1.39
CA LEU A 137 19.32 9.51 -0.80
C LEU A 137 19.25 10.26 0.52
N LEU A 138 20.23 10.02 1.41
CA LEU A 138 20.31 10.69 2.69
C LEU A 138 20.41 12.21 2.57
N LYS A 139 21.17 12.70 1.57
CA LYS A 139 21.25 14.14 1.29
C LYS A 139 19.90 14.70 0.85
N ASP A 140 19.16 14.00 -0.01
CA ASP A 140 17.82 14.40 -0.41
C ASP A 140 16.85 14.43 0.78
N LEU A 141 16.94 13.43 1.67
CA LEU A 141 16.14 13.34 2.89
C LEU A 141 16.46 14.42 3.92
N HIS A 142 17.69 14.94 3.96
CA HIS A 142 18.12 16.07 4.82
C HIS A 142 18.05 17.44 4.15
N SER A 143 17.77 17.49 2.85
CA SER A 143 17.74 18.74 2.10
C SER A 143 16.70 19.69 2.68
N LYS A 144 16.98 21.01 2.63
CA LYS A 144 16.00 22.03 3.00
C LYS A 144 14.82 21.94 2.01
N SER A 145 13.74 21.30 2.43
CA SER A 145 12.50 21.26 1.65
C SER A 145 11.58 22.41 2.06
N LYS A 146 11.07 23.16 1.08
CA LYS A 146 9.84 23.95 1.31
C LYS A 146 8.69 22.97 1.55
N GLY A 147 7.77 23.30 2.46
CA GLY A 147 6.59 22.46 2.72
C GLY A 147 5.83 22.16 1.42
N LEU A 148 5.15 21.01 1.34
CA LEU A 148 4.38 20.61 0.16
C LEU A 148 3.07 21.41 0.11
N LYS A 149 3.14 22.71 -0.19
CA LYS A 149 1.93 23.51 -0.45
C LYS A 149 1.43 23.27 -1.87
N GLU A 150 1.12 22.02 -2.20
CA GLU A 150 0.61 21.67 -3.52
C GLU A 150 -0.89 21.50 -3.51
N GLY A 151 -1.56 22.30 -4.34
CA GLY A 151 -3.00 22.21 -4.52
C GLY A 151 -3.42 20.92 -5.23
N TYR A 152 -4.57 20.40 -4.83
CA TYR A 152 -5.34 19.42 -5.57
C TYR A 152 -6.80 19.83 -5.54
N ALA A 153 -7.59 19.28 -6.46
CA ALA A 153 -9.03 19.46 -6.49
C ALA A 153 -9.73 18.11 -6.67
N ILE A 154 -10.78 17.92 -5.89
CA ILE A 154 -11.73 16.80 -6.03
C ILE A 154 -13.07 17.42 -6.40
N LYS A 155 -13.68 16.94 -7.49
CA LYS A 155 -14.98 17.41 -7.98
C LYS A 155 -15.88 16.23 -8.31
N ASP A 156 -17.19 16.48 -8.38
CA ASP A 156 -18.20 15.51 -8.82
C ASP A 156 -18.12 14.16 -8.06
N ILE A 157 -18.04 14.23 -6.73
CA ILE A 157 -18.07 13.03 -5.89
C ILE A 157 -19.48 12.44 -5.97
N LYS A 158 -19.59 11.24 -6.52
CA LYS A 158 -20.88 10.55 -6.66
C LYS A 158 -20.76 9.04 -6.43
N PRO A 159 -21.78 8.42 -5.81
CA PRO A 159 -21.83 6.97 -5.70
C PRO A 159 -21.96 6.35 -7.09
N ASN A 160 -21.44 5.12 -7.25
CA ASN A 160 -21.58 4.35 -8.48
C ASN A 160 -22.90 3.57 -8.57
N LEU A 161 -23.77 3.72 -7.57
CA LEU A 161 -25.08 3.09 -7.46
C LEU A 161 -26.10 4.15 -7.05
N SER A 162 -27.32 4.00 -7.54
CA SER A 162 -28.48 4.76 -7.06
C SER A 162 -29.02 4.20 -5.74
N GLU A 163 -29.80 5.00 -5.02
CA GLU A 163 -30.48 4.57 -3.79
C GLU A 163 -31.46 3.41 -4.04
N SER A 164 -32.12 3.41 -5.21
CA SER A 164 -33.04 2.34 -5.60
C SER A 164 -32.31 1.01 -5.79
N GLU A 165 -31.17 1.02 -6.49
CA GLU A 165 -30.32 -0.17 -6.67
C GLU A 165 -29.79 -0.67 -5.33
N TYR A 166 -29.27 0.22 -4.49
CA TYR A 166 -28.80 -0.12 -3.14
C TYR A 166 -29.92 -0.79 -2.32
N THR A 167 -31.12 -0.20 -2.31
CA THR A 167 -32.25 -0.73 -1.55
C THR A 167 -32.69 -2.11 -2.06
N LYS A 168 -32.67 -2.30 -3.38
CA LYS A 168 -32.97 -3.60 -4.00
C LYS A 168 -31.96 -4.66 -3.58
N ASP A 169 -30.67 -4.34 -3.61
CA ASP A 169 -29.60 -5.26 -3.23
C ASP A 169 -29.66 -5.61 -1.74
N ILE A 170 -29.94 -4.63 -0.87
CA ILE A 170 -30.14 -4.88 0.57
C ILE A 170 -31.34 -5.80 0.83
N LYS A 171 -32.47 -5.62 0.13
CA LYS A 171 -33.62 -6.52 0.24
C LYS A 171 -33.24 -7.96 -0.15
N LYS A 172 -32.49 -8.11 -1.23
CA LYS A 172 -32.00 -9.42 -1.69
C LYS A 172 -31.07 -10.07 -0.66
N ILE A 173 -30.13 -9.33 -0.10
CA ILE A 173 -29.23 -9.81 0.96
C ILE A 173 -30.03 -10.27 2.18
N LYS A 174 -31.03 -9.50 2.61
CA LYS A 174 -31.89 -9.87 3.74
C LYS A 174 -32.69 -11.14 3.48
N GLU A 175 -33.15 -11.35 2.24
CA GLU A 175 -33.86 -12.57 1.85
C GLU A 175 -32.93 -13.79 1.89
N PHE A 176 -31.70 -13.67 1.39
CA PHE A 176 -30.69 -14.73 1.54
C PHE A 176 -30.40 -15.08 2.99
N ILE A 177 -30.32 -14.08 3.87
CA ILE A 177 -30.14 -14.31 5.31
C ILE A 177 -31.35 -15.03 5.91
N LYS A 178 -32.57 -14.58 5.58
CA LYS A 178 -33.82 -15.17 6.07
C LYS A 178 -33.97 -16.63 5.64
N ASN A 179 -33.53 -16.96 4.42
CA ASN A 179 -33.61 -18.32 3.88
C ASN A 179 -32.45 -19.23 4.34
N GLY A 180 -31.55 -18.71 5.18
CA GLY A 180 -30.43 -19.48 5.73
C GLY A 180 -29.27 -19.71 4.75
N GLU A 181 -29.23 -18.97 3.63
CA GLU A 181 -28.17 -19.10 2.62
C GLU A 181 -26.85 -18.44 3.07
N THR A 182 -26.92 -17.40 3.91
CA THR A 182 -25.77 -16.76 4.54
C THR A 182 -26.17 -16.12 5.86
N TYR A 183 -25.19 -15.81 6.72
CA TYR A 183 -25.43 -15.11 7.99
C TYR A 183 -24.98 -13.64 7.96
N GLN A 184 -24.05 -13.28 7.08
CA GLN A 184 -23.52 -11.92 6.98
C GLN A 184 -22.97 -11.67 5.57
N VAL A 185 -23.21 -10.47 5.03
CA VAL A 185 -22.63 -9.98 3.78
C VAL A 185 -22.03 -8.60 4.02
N ASN A 186 -20.75 -8.41 3.68
CA ASN A 186 -20.16 -7.09 3.61
C ASN A 186 -20.48 -6.48 2.23
N TYR A 187 -21.48 -5.61 2.19
CA TYR A 187 -21.92 -4.97 0.95
C TYR A 187 -21.39 -3.54 0.88
N THR A 188 -20.66 -3.25 -0.21
CA THR A 188 -19.98 -1.96 -0.41
C THR A 188 -20.28 -1.39 -1.79
N PHE A 189 -20.15 -0.07 -1.91
CA PHE A 189 -20.23 0.64 -3.17
C PHE A 189 -19.14 1.71 -3.24
N LYS A 190 -18.83 2.15 -4.46
CA LYS A 190 -17.72 3.06 -4.76
C LYS A 190 -18.23 4.48 -4.91
N HIS A 191 -17.47 5.43 -4.39
CA HIS A 191 -17.59 6.82 -4.81
C HIS A 191 -16.59 7.08 -5.93
N LYS A 192 -17.06 7.66 -7.04
CA LYS A 192 -16.23 8.14 -8.14
C LYS A 192 -16.16 9.65 -8.06
N PHE A 193 -15.03 10.22 -8.48
CA PHE A 193 -14.80 11.65 -8.49
C PHE A 193 -13.80 12.01 -9.58
N LEU A 194 -13.81 13.28 -9.99
CA LEU A 194 -12.78 13.87 -10.83
C LEU A 194 -11.66 14.41 -9.94
N PHE A 195 -10.43 14.07 -10.27
CA PHE A 195 -9.23 14.49 -9.54
C PHE A 195 -8.30 15.30 -10.46
N SER A 196 -7.76 16.39 -9.93
CA SER A 196 -6.68 17.14 -10.58
C SER A 196 -5.70 17.71 -9.55
N GLY A 197 -4.47 17.99 -10.01
CA GLY A 197 -3.40 18.53 -9.16
C GLY A 197 -2.59 17.44 -8.48
N SER A 198 -2.06 17.75 -7.28
CA SER A 198 -1.02 16.93 -6.65
C SER A 198 -1.56 15.75 -5.83
N VAL A 199 -1.20 14.54 -6.25
CA VAL A 199 -1.44 13.31 -5.47
C VAL A 199 -0.71 13.36 -4.12
N TYR A 200 0.47 13.95 -4.09
CA TYR A 200 1.28 14.09 -2.87
C TYR A 200 0.66 15.08 -1.89
N GLY A 201 0.10 16.19 -2.40
CA GLY A 201 -0.69 17.13 -1.59
C GLY A 201 -1.93 16.46 -1.00
N LEU A 202 -2.66 15.67 -1.81
CA LEU A 202 -3.80 14.88 -1.33
C LEU A 202 -3.37 13.87 -0.26
N TYR A 203 -2.28 13.14 -0.48
CA TYR A 203 -1.76 12.18 0.50
C TYR A 203 -1.40 12.86 1.81
N GLU A 204 -0.71 14.01 1.76
CA GLU A 204 -0.30 14.77 2.94
C GLU A 204 -1.50 15.26 3.77
N ASP A 205 -2.56 15.72 3.13
CA ASP A 205 -3.78 16.14 3.81
C ASP A 205 -4.56 14.96 4.41
N LEU A 206 -4.67 13.84 3.67
CA LEU A 206 -5.39 12.67 4.14
C LEU A 206 -4.68 12.00 5.33
N ARG A 207 -3.34 11.89 5.31
CA ARG A 207 -2.59 11.33 6.46
C ARG A 207 -2.75 12.18 7.72
N LYS A 208 -2.93 13.51 7.60
CA LYS A 208 -3.17 14.38 8.76
C LYS A 208 -4.56 14.14 9.36
N LYS A 209 -5.56 13.85 8.53
CA LYS A 209 -6.95 13.59 8.95
C LYS A 209 -7.16 12.17 9.47
N GLN A 210 -6.41 11.20 8.96
CA GLN A 210 -6.55 9.78 9.31
C GLN A 210 -5.20 9.19 9.72
N SER A 211 -4.95 9.16 11.03
CA SER A 211 -3.77 8.54 11.61
C SER A 211 -3.99 7.03 11.80
N VAL A 212 -3.36 6.24 10.93
CA VAL A 212 -3.45 4.76 10.90
C VAL A 212 -2.09 4.09 10.82
N SER A 213 -2.03 2.83 11.23
CA SER A 213 -0.76 2.07 11.28
C SER A 213 -0.33 1.49 9.93
N TYR A 214 -1.24 1.37 8.96
CA TYR A 214 -1.01 0.70 7.67
C TYR A 214 -1.40 1.59 6.47
N SER A 215 -0.86 2.82 6.43
CA SER A 215 -1.01 3.69 5.27
C SER A 215 -0.09 3.23 4.12
N ALA A 216 -0.50 3.50 2.88
CA ALA A 216 0.35 3.29 1.72
C ALA A 216 0.15 4.38 0.65
N LEU A 217 1.23 4.76 -0.02
CA LEU A 217 1.23 5.49 -1.28
C LEU A 217 2.00 4.64 -2.30
N ILE A 218 1.30 4.21 -3.35
CA ILE A 218 1.86 3.36 -4.40
C ILE A 218 1.70 4.09 -5.73
N ASP A 219 2.79 4.25 -6.46
CA ASP A 219 2.83 4.69 -7.86
C ASP A 219 3.12 3.46 -8.72
N PHE A 220 2.30 3.21 -9.74
CA PHE A 220 2.49 2.08 -10.65
C PHE A 220 1.76 2.30 -11.96
N ASP A 221 2.40 2.02 -13.11
CA ASP A 221 1.75 1.99 -14.44
C ASP A 221 0.86 3.21 -14.75
N GLY A 222 1.21 4.41 -14.26
CA GLY A 222 0.44 5.64 -14.42
C GLY A 222 -0.76 5.81 -13.46
N TYR A 223 -0.92 4.90 -12.51
CA TYR A 223 -1.91 4.92 -11.45
C TYR A 223 -1.27 5.23 -10.09
N TYR A 224 -2.12 5.71 -9.18
CA TYR A 224 -1.80 5.86 -7.77
C TYR A 224 -2.80 5.09 -6.90
N VAL A 225 -2.29 4.38 -5.89
CA VAL A 225 -3.11 3.85 -4.79
C VAL A 225 -2.72 4.58 -3.51
N LEU A 226 -3.70 5.26 -2.91
CA LEU A 226 -3.59 5.91 -1.62
C LEU A 226 -4.43 5.13 -0.63
N SER A 227 -3.77 4.44 0.29
CA SER A 227 -4.40 3.64 1.33
C SER A 227 -4.22 4.29 2.69
N PHE A 228 -5.30 4.33 3.46
CA PHE A 228 -5.32 4.76 4.86
C PHE A 228 -5.97 3.67 5.71
N SER A 229 -5.54 2.42 5.53
CA SER A 229 -6.11 1.28 6.25
C SER A 229 -5.70 1.27 7.73
N PRO A 230 -6.66 1.18 8.67
CA PRO A 230 -6.38 0.89 10.08
C PRO A 230 -6.16 -0.61 10.36
N GLU A 231 -6.46 -1.48 9.39
CA GLU A 231 -6.59 -2.92 9.60
C GLU A 231 -5.42 -3.72 9.02
N LEU A 232 -4.97 -4.72 9.79
CA LEU A 232 -3.98 -5.69 9.33
C LEU A 232 -4.71 -6.94 8.83
N PHE A 233 -4.63 -7.17 7.51
CA PHE A 233 -5.15 -8.40 6.92
C PHE A 233 -4.41 -9.62 7.49
N PHE A 234 -3.10 -9.73 7.23
CA PHE A 234 -2.22 -10.64 7.96
C PHE A 234 -0.77 -10.17 7.93
N ARG A 235 0.02 -10.67 8.88
CA ARG A 235 1.48 -10.57 8.92
C ARG A 235 2.05 -11.95 9.24
N ARG A 236 3.09 -12.35 8.52
CA ARG A 236 3.83 -13.59 8.81
C ARG A 236 5.24 -13.24 9.28
N ASN A 237 5.65 -13.78 10.43
CA ASN A 237 7.02 -13.75 10.92
C ASN A 237 7.46 -15.18 11.19
N LYS A 238 8.28 -15.74 10.29
CA LYS A 238 8.64 -17.16 10.26
C LYS A 238 7.38 -18.04 10.23
N GLU A 239 7.13 -18.79 11.31
CA GLU A 239 5.98 -19.69 11.46
C GLU A 239 4.78 -19.01 12.10
N ILE A 240 4.94 -17.79 12.64
CA ILE A 240 3.87 -17.07 13.30
C ILE A 240 3.09 -16.26 12.26
N ILE A 241 1.79 -16.50 12.17
CA ILE A 241 0.83 -15.71 11.38
C ILE A 241 -0.06 -14.94 12.35
N GLU A 242 -0.19 -13.64 12.11
CA GLU A 242 -1.02 -12.73 12.90
C GLU A 242 -2.03 -12.03 11.98
N THR A 243 -3.29 -11.95 12.41
CA THR A 243 -4.34 -11.14 11.78
C THR A 243 -4.93 -10.21 12.82
N ARG A 244 -5.42 -9.02 12.42
CA ARG A 244 -6.11 -8.10 13.33
C ARG A 244 -7.35 -7.54 12.65
N PRO A 245 -8.37 -8.38 12.47
CA PRO A 245 -9.59 -7.93 11.81
C PRO A 245 -10.26 -6.84 12.65
N MET A 246 -10.74 -5.79 11.99
CA MET A 246 -11.60 -4.81 12.63
C MET A 246 -13.05 -5.26 12.53
N LYS A 247 -13.77 -5.21 13.65
CA LYS A 247 -15.22 -5.34 13.68
C LYS A 247 -15.82 -4.00 14.11
N GLY A 248 -16.92 -3.65 13.45
CA GLY A 248 -17.79 -2.51 13.76
C GLY A 248 -19.24 -2.96 13.69
#